data_AF-A0A1F3VIW5-F1
#
_entry.id   AF-A0A1F3VIW5-F1
#
_cell.length_a   1.000
_cell.length_b   1.000
_cell.length_c   1.000
_cell.angle_alpha   90.00
_cell.angle_beta   90.00
_cell.angle_gamma   90.00
#
_symmetry.space_group_name_H-M   'P 1'
#
loop_
_entity.id
_entity.type
_entity.pdbx_description
1 polymer ?
#
loop_
_entity_poly.entity_id
_entity_poly.type
_entity_poly.pdbx_seq_one_letter_code
_entity_poly.pdbx_strand_id
1 'polypeptide(L)'
;MMDEKFILYILLFFLGIISLLVGVIVYLILVLNRRPESNLKQYFDKLTRDFKRGRSEQTFFCQNHPDVSGSTVCRICEKVFCEACTKEHDSMLFCVEHFDLIIKNEWAEIAAAIVSPNDSDHSMFLYDFKKQLWEKDKIPSFVQVHYKINVDSDQIESHVKLFAKKAEAEALRGRLVFFQKTEEGSVSFSQ
;
A
#
# COMPACT_ATOMS: atom_id res chain seq x y z
N MET A 1 -2.00 67.01 -3.83
CA MET A 1 -0.85 66.36 -4.48
C MET A 1 -0.25 65.43 -3.44
N MET A 2 -0.37 64.10 -3.62
CA MET A 2 0.36 63.17 -2.75
C MET A 2 1.84 63.23 -3.15
N ASP A 3 2.72 63.44 -2.17
CA ASP A 3 4.16 63.52 -2.40
C ASP A 3 4.65 62.23 -3.06
N GLU A 4 5.51 62.35 -4.07
CA GLU A 4 6.10 61.19 -4.78
C GLU A 4 6.79 60.21 -3.82
N LYS A 5 7.34 60.73 -2.72
CA LYS A 5 7.93 59.93 -1.63
C LYS A 5 6.91 59.05 -0.93
N PHE A 6 5.67 59.53 -0.76
CA PHE A 6 4.60 58.78 -0.12
C PHE A 6 4.19 57.54 -0.93
N ILE A 7 4.13 57.68 -2.26
CA ILE A 7 3.84 56.57 -3.18
C ILE A 7 4.94 55.51 -3.10
N LEU A 8 6.21 55.94 -3.02
CA LEU A 8 7.35 55.05 -2.90
C LEU A 8 7.34 54.24 -1.59
N TYR A 9 6.95 54.85 -0.46
CA TYR A 9 6.81 54.14 0.81
C TYR A 9 5.72 53.08 0.77
N ILE A 10 4.58 53.36 0.13
CA ILE A 10 3.49 52.39 -0.01
C ILE A 10 3.93 51.18 -0.84
N LEU A 11 4.63 51.41 -1.96
CA LEU A 11 5.14 50.32 -2.80
C LEU A 11 6.12 49.41 -2.04
N LEU A 12 7.04 49.99 -1.27
CA LEU A 12 7.98 49.21 -0.46
C LEU A 12 7.28 48.38 0.62
N PHE A 13 6.23 48.93 1.22
CA PHE A 13 5.43 48.21 2.22
C PHE A 13 4.74 46.98 1.61
N PHE A 14 4.09 47.13 0.46
CA PHE A 14 3.46 45.99 -0.22
C PHE A 14 4.47 44.93 -0.67
N LEU A 15 5.64 45.35 -1.16
CA LEU A 15 6.71 44.44 -1.57
C LEU A 15 7.23 43.61 -0.38
N GLY A 16 7.32 44.22 0.81
CA GLY A 16 7.63 43.53 2.05
C GLY A 16 6.58 42.49 2.44
N ILE A 17 5.28 42.82 2.33
CA ILE A 17 4.19 41.87 2.61
C ILE A 17 4.23 40.68 1.65
N ILE A 18 4.43 40.94 0.35
CA ILE A 18 4.51 39.88 -0.67
C ILE A 18 5.69 38.95 -0.35
N SER A 19 6.86 39.50 -0.02
CA SER A 19 8.04 38.70 0.35
C SER A 19 7.78 37.82 1.58
N LEU A 20 7.05 38.34 2.58
CA LEU A 20 6.68 37.58 3.77
C LEU A 20 5.72 36.43 3.43
N LEU A 21 4.71 36.68 2.60
CA LEU A 21 3.76 35.65 2.16
C LEU A 21 4.45 34.53 1.37
N VAL A 22 5.36 34.88 0.46
CA VAL A 22 6.16 33.90 -0.29
C VAL A 22 7.01 33.05 0.65
N GLY A 23 7.65 33.67 1.66
CA GLY A 23 8.41 32.96 2.68
C GLY A 23 7.58 31.94 3.45
N VAL A 24 6.35 32.31 3.85
CA VAL A 24 5.42 31.39 4.54
C VAL A 24 4.99 30.25 3.64
N ILE A 25 4.68 30.51 2.37
CA ILE A 25 4.28 29.47 1.41
C ILE A 25 5.43 28.47 1.19
N VAL A 26 6.65 28.96 0.97
CA VAL A 26 7.84 28.10 0.80
C VAL A 26 8.09 27.29 2.07
N TYR A 27 7.99 27.90 3.24
CA TYR A 27 8.11 27.21 4.52
C TYR A 27 7.07 26.10 4.67
N LEU A 28 5.80 26.36 4.35
CA LEU A 28 4.73 25.37 4.39
C LEU A 28 4.97 24.22 3.41
N ILE A 29 5.41 24.51 2.18
CA ILE A 29 5.74 23.47 1.19
C ILE A 29 6.90 22.60 1.72
N LEU A 30 7.95 23.20 2.28
CA LEU A 30 9.07 22.46 2.84
C LEU A 30 8.67 21.62 4.05
N VAL A 31 7.81 22.12 4.93
CA VAL A 31 7.31 21.40 6.11
C VAL A 31 6.35 20.27 5.70
N LEU A 32 5.46 20.51 4.72
CA LEU A 32 4.55 19.50 4.21
C LEU A 32 5.29 18.40 3.43
N ASN A 33 6.33 18.77 2.67
CA ASN A 33 7.20 17.81 1.98
C ASN A 33 8.18 17.10 2.93
N ARG A 34 8.38 17.66 4.14
CA ARG A 34 9.07 17.00 5.25
C ARG A 34 8.14 16.19 6.15
N ARG A 35 6.87 15.96 5.77
CA ARG A 35 6.13 14.86 6.40
C ARG A 35 6.89 13.58 6.08
N PRO A 36 7.50 12.91 7.06
CA PRO A 36 8.09 11.62 6.78
C PRO A 36 6.96 10.71 6.29
N GLU A 37 7.21 9.88 5.27
CA GLU A 37 6.50 8.62 5.05
C GLU A 37 6.72 7.70 6.28
N SER A 38 6.38 8.17 7.47
CA SER A 38 6.76 7.56 8.74
C SER A 38 5.78 6.46 9.09
N ASN A 39 6.37 5.31 9.43
CA ASN A 39 5.80 4.09 9.99
C ASN A 39 5.27 3.07 8.97
N LEU A 40 4.58 3.44 7.89
CA LEU A 40 4.04 2.44 6.95
C LEU A 40 5.13 1.79 6.10
N LYS A 41 6.00 2.60 5.48
CA LYS A 41 7.16 2.11 4.71
C LYS A 41 8.15 1.38 5.60
N GLN A 42 8.37 1.89 6.82
CA GLN A 42 9.27 1.29 7.80
C GLN A 42 8.75 -0.05 8.35
N TYR A 43 7.43 -0.22 8.49
CA TYR A 43 6.79 -1.47 8.91
C TYR A 43 6.69 -2.47 7.76
N PHE A 44 6.37 -2.03 6.53
CA PHE A 44 6.49 -2.89 5.34
C PHE A 44 7.94 -3.31 5.07
N ASP A 45 8.92 -2.42 5.27
CA ASP A 45 10.35 -2.74 5.23
C ASP A 45 10.76 -3.69 6.36
N LYS A 46 10.00 -3.74 7.45
CA LYS A 46 10.20 -4.69 8.55
C LYS A 46 9.55 -6.03 8.23
N LEU A 47 8.34 -6.06 7.68
CA LEU A 47 7.67 -7.26 7.18
C LEU A 47 8.46 -7.92 6.03
N THR A 48 8.99 -7.14 5.09
CA THR A 48 9.89 -7.66 4.05
C THR A 48 11.23 -8.11 4.65
N ARG A 49 11.76 -7.43 5.68
CA ARG A 49 12.95 -7.88 6.43
C ARG A 49 12.73 -9.15 7.24
N ASP A 50 11.56 -9.35 7.83
CA ASP A 50 11.23 -10.53 8.63
C ASP A 50 10.96 -11.72 7.69
N PHE A 51 10.38 -11.49 6.50
CA PHE A 51 10.42 -12.43 5.38
C PHE A 51 11.86 -12.78 4.92
N LYS A 52 12.78 -11.81 5.02
CA LYS A 52 14.20 -11.96 4.68
C LYS A 52 15.04 -12.61 5.79
N ARG A 53 14.57 -12.65 7.04
CA ARG A 53 15.32 -13.19 8.20
C ARG A 53 15.10 -14.67 8.46
N GLY A 54 14.04 -15.27 7.93
CA GLY A 54 13.76 -16.71 8.06
C GLY A 54 14.33 -17.57 6.92
N ARG A 55 14.88 -16.97 5.86
CA ARG A 55 15.38 -17.68 4.68
C ARG A 55 16.80 -17.16 4.41
N SER A 56 17.77 -18.07 4.38
CA SER A 56 19.20 -17.81 4.08
C SER A 56 19.40 -16.83 2.92
N GLU A 57 20.56 -16.17 2.84
CA GLU A 57 21.03 -15.20 1.83
C GLU A 57 20.77 -15.58 0.35
N GLN A 58 19.51 -15.74 -0.04
CA GLN A 58 19.07 -15.86 -1.40
C GLN A 58 18.88 -14.43 -1.88
N THR A 59 19.85 -13.92 -2.62
CA THR A 59 19.69 -12.69 -3.37
C THR A 59 18.57 -12.92 -4.39
N PHE A 60 17.37 -12.44 -4.09
CA PHE A 60 16.28 -12.46 -5.06
C PHE A 60 16.63 -11.44 -6.14
N PHE A 61 16.84 -11.93 -7.37
CA PHE A 61 17.09 -11.08 -8.53
C PHE A 61 15.78 -10.61 -9.14
N CYS A 62 15.83 -9.50 -9.85
CA CYS A 62 14.67 -9.03 -10.60
C CYS A 62 14.29 -10.06 -11.65
N GLN A 63 13.00 -10.38 -11.75
CA GLN A 63 12.47 -11.31 -12.75
C GLN A 63 12.82 -10.92 -14.20
N ASN A 64 12.97 -9.62 -14.47
CA ASN A 64 13.27 -9.08 -15.80
C ASN A 64 14.77 -8.81 -16.01
N HIS A 65 15.52 -8.64 -14.92
CA HIS A 65 16.96 -8.32 -14.93
C HIS A 65 17.67 -9.26 -13.94
N PRO A 66 18.06 -10.47 -14.38
CA PRO A 66 18.68 -11.46 -13.50
C PRO A 66 20.01 -11.02 -12.88
N ASP A 67 20.62 -9.97 -13.42
CA ASP A 67 21.86 -9.33 -12.98
C ASP A 67 21.64 -8.25 -11.90
N VAL A 68 20.39 -7.81 -11.70
CA VAL A 68 20.04 -6.74 -10.77
C VAL A 68 19.30 -7.31 -9.56
N SER A 69 19.62 -6.81 -8.37
CA SER A 69 18.89 -7.19 -7.15
C SER A 69 17.43 -6.72 -7.19
N GLY A 70 16.54 -7.62 -6.81
CA GLY A 70 15.15 -7.32 -6.60
C GLY A 70 14.93 -6.60 -5.27
N SER A 71 14.21 -5.49 -5.29
CA SER A 71 13.91 -4.67 -4.11
C SER A 71 12.44 -4.68 -3.74
N THR A 72 11.55 -5.04 -4.67
CA THR A 72 10.10 -4.91 -4.51
C THR A 72 9.36 -6.15 -5.00
N VAL A 73 8.12 -6.34 -4.53
CA VAL A 73 7.26 -7.47 -4.92
C VAL A 73 5.97 -6.93 -5.52
N CYS A 74 5.57 -7.45 -6.68
CA CYS A 74 4.30 -7.06 -7.29
C CYS A 74 3.11 -7.61 -6.49
N ARG A 75 2.14 -6.74 -6.15
CA ARG A 75 0.97 -7.15 -5.35
C ARG A 75 -0.01 -8.10 -6.04
N ILE A 76 0.04 -8.24 -7.36
CA ILE A 76 -0.79 -9.21 -8.09
C ILE A 76 -0.05 -10.55 -8.23
N CYS A 77 1.09 -10.57 -8.91
CA CYS A 77 1.77 -11.82 -9.28
C CYS A 77 2.80 -12.32 -8.26
N GLU A 78 3.09 -11.55 -7.21
CA GLU A 78 4.02 -11.90 -6.12
C GLU A 78 5.47 -12.19 -6.54
N LYS A 79 5.82 -11.87 -7.80
CA LYS A 79 7.20 -11.94 -8.27
C LYS A 79 8.01 -10.73 -7.80
N VAL A 80 9.32 -10.95 -7.69
CA VAL A 80 10.30 -9.95 -7.25
C VAL A 80 10.81 -9.13 -8.45
N PHE A 81 10.89 -7.81 -8.29
CA PHE A 81 11.34 -6.87 -9.32
C PHE A 81 12.29 -5.82 -8.72
N CYS A 82 13.10 -5.18 -9.58
CA CYS A 82 13.84 -3.98 -9.21
C CYS A 82 12.93 -2.74 -9.30
N GLU A 83 13.34 -1.63 -8.69
CA GLU A 83 12.55 -0.38 -8.64
C GLU A 83 12.13 0.10 -10.03
N ALA A 84 13.03 0.00 -11.03
CA ALA A 84 12.77 0.40 -12.41
C ALA A 84 11.71 -0.47 -13.12
N CYS A 85 11.49 -1.70 -12.67
CA CYS A 85 10.47 -2.61 -13.21
C CYS A 85 9.14 -2.53 -12.47
N THR A 86 9.01 -1.63 -11.49
CA THR A 86 7.79 -1.43 -10.73
C THR A 86 7.24 -0.02 -10.83
N LYS A 87 5.93 0.10 -10.67
CA LYS A 87 5.21 1.36 -10.58
C LYS A 87 4.32 1.36 -9.36
N GLU A 88 4.17 2.52 -8.75
CA GLU A 88 3.34 2.71 -7.57
C GLU A 88 1.92 3.17 -7.96
N HIS A 89 0.91 2.62 -7.29
CA HIS A 89 -0.49 3.07 -7.34
C HIS A 89 -1.12 2.82 -5.97
N ASP A 90 -1.74 3.83 -5.36
CA ASP A 90 -2.34 3.75 -4.02
C ASP A 90 -1.41 3.13 -2.96
N SER A 91 -0.15 3.58 -2.92
CA SER A 91 0.89 3.07 -2.01
C SER A 91 1.21 1.57 -2.15
N MET A 92 0.86 0.99 -3.29
CA MET A 92 1.16 -0.39 -3.65
C MET A 92 2.02 -0.45 -4.90
N LEU A 93 2.94 -1.42 -4.94
CA LEU A 93 3.87 -1.61 -6.05
C LEU A 93 3.40 -2.75 -6.97
N PHE A 94 3.39 -2.46 -8.26
CA PHE A 94 3.01 -3.40 -9.31
C PHE A 94 4.11 -3.47 -10.36
N CYS A 95 4.33 -4.64 -10.98
CA CYS A 95 5.20 -4.71 -12.15
C CYS A 95 4.53 -4.01 -13.34
N VAL A 96 5.33 -3.64 -14.35
CA VAL A 96 4.85 -2.92 -15.53
C VAL A 96 3.63 -3.57 -16.19
N GLU A 97 3.60 -4.90 -16.30
CA GLU A 97 2.48 -5.66 -16.90
C GLU A 97 1.19 -5.53 -16.09
N HIS A 98 1.29 -5.63 -14.76
CA HIS A 98 0.11 -5.60 -13.88
C HIS A 98 -0.33 -4.19 -13.51
N PHE A 99 0.56 -3.19 -13.65
CA PHE A 99 0.19 -1.79 -13.45
C PHE A 99 -0.90 -1.35 -14.44
N ASP A 100 -0.77 -1.75 -15.71
CA ASP A 100 -1.78 -1.52 -16.73
C ASP A 100 -3.14 -2.12 -16.37
N LEU A 101 -3.14 -3.31 -15.76
CA LEU A 101 -4.36 -3.95 -15.28
C LEU A 101 -5.02 -3.16 -14.15
N ILE A 102 -4.22 -2.59 -13.24
CA ILE A 102 -4.73 -1.77 -12.13
C ILE A 102 -5.45 -0.53 -12.65
N ILE A 103 -4.81 0.23 -13.53
CA ILE A 103 -5.34 1.53 -14.00
C ILE A 103 -6.52 1.39 -14.99
N LYS A 104 -6.64 0.27 -15.69
CA LYS A 104 -7.68 0.05 -16.72
C LYS A 104 -8.98 -0.55 -16.18
N ASN A 105 -8.98 -1.05 -14.95
CA ASN A 105 -10.12 -1.77 -14.39
C ASN A 105 -10.61 -1.11 -13.10
N GLU A 106 -11.91 -1.22 -12.85
CA GLU A 106 -12.45 -0.92 -11.52
C GLU A 106 -12.27 -2.13 -10.60
N TRP A 107 -11.87 -1.86 -9.36
CA TRP A 107 -11.62 -2.87 -8.35
C TRP A 107 -12.64 -2.76 -7.23
N ALA A 108 -13.11 -3.91 -6.76
CA ALA A 108 -14.05 -3.99 -5.66
C ALA A 108 -13.49 -4.86 -4.54
N GLU A 109 -13.72 -4.43 -3.32
CA GLU A 109 -13.44 -5.21 -2.12
C GLU A 109 -14.35 -6.44 -2.10
N ILE A 110 -13.75 -7.63 -2.02
CA ILE A 110 -14.47 -8.90 -1.94
C ILE A 110 -14.49 -9.48 -0.53
N ALA A 111 -13.50 -9.15 0.30
CA ALA A 111 -13.46 -9.56 1.69
C ALA A 111 -12.55 -8.64 2.50
N ALA A 112 -12.82 -8.58 3.81
CA ALA A 112 -11.98 -7.87 4.77
C ALA A 112 -11.87 -8.67 6.06
N ALA A 113 -10.70 -8.61 6.68
CA ALA A 113 -10.42 -9.13 8.01
C ALA A 113 -9.76 -8.02 8.84
N ILE A 114 -10.11 -7.94 10.11
CA ILE A 114 -9.47 -7.04 11.06
C ILE A 114 -8.63 -7.91 11.98
N VAL A 115 -7.35 -7.61 12.06
CA VAL A 115 -6.37 -8.32 12.86
C VAL A 115 -5.96 -7.42 14.00
N SER A 116 -6.10 -7.91 15.22
CA SER A 116 -5.62 -7.22 16.42
C SER A 116 -4.37 -7.93 16.96
N PRO A 117 -3.59 -7.31 17.85
CA PRO A 117 -2.44 -7.97 18.47
C PRO A 117 -2.79 -9.26 19.20
N ASN A 118 -4.04 -9.41 19.64
CA ASN A 118 -4.54 -10.58 20.35
C ASN A 118 -5.07 -11.68 19.42
N ASP A 119 -5.11 -11.42 18.11
CA ASP A 119 -5.80 -12.25 17.13
C ASP A 119 -5.15 -12.08 15.75
N SER A 120 -3.98 -12.72 15.56
CA SER A 120 -3.08 -12.51 14.42
C SER A 120 -3.44 -13.31 13.16
N ASP A 121 -4.20 -14.39 13.30
CA ASP A 121 -4.22 -15.46 12.28
C ASP A 121 -5.43 -15.39 11.34
N HIS A 122 -6.48 -14.66 11.72
CA HIS A 122 -7.72 -14.58 10.93
C HIS A 122 -7.60 -13.92 9.57
N SER A 123 -6.45 -13.35 9.18
CA SER A 123 -6.30 -12.78 7.83
C SER A 123 -5.63 -13.71 6.83
N MET A 124 -5.05 -14.83 7.27
CA MET A 124 -4.25 -15.69 6.38
C MET A 124 -5.06 -16.29 5.23
N PHE A 125 -6.33 -16.64 5.49
CA PHE A 125 -7.22 -17.17 4.45
C PHE A 125 -7.38 -16.24 3.24
N LEU A 126 -7.25 -14.92 3.42
CA LEU A 126 -7.31 -13.95 2.32
C LEU A 126 -6.09 -14.07 1.39
N TYR A 127 -4.91 -14.32 1.96
CA TYR A 127 -3.68 -14.54 1.19
C TYR A 127 -3.73 -15.89 0.48
N ASP A 128 -4.20 -16.95 1.16
CA ASP A 128 -4.33 -18.28 0.56
C ASP A 128 -5.37 -18.30 -0.57
N PHE A 129 -6.51 -17.63 -0.36
CA PHE A 129 -7.52 -17.48 -1.41
C PHE A 129 -6.97 -16.67 -2.59
N LYS A 130 -6.28 -15.55 -2.36
CA LYS A 130 -5.60 -14.80 -3.43
C LYS A 130 -4.64 -15.70 -4.22
N LYS A 131 -3.81 -16.47 -3.52
CA LYS A 131 -2.86 -17.39 -4.14
C LYS A 131 -3.58 -18.41 -5.00
N GLN A 132 -4.68 -18.98 -4.51
CA GLN A 132 -5.51 -19.91 -5.27
C GLN A 132 -6.08 -19.27 -6.55
N LEU A 133 -6.63 -18.05 -6.45
CA LEU A 133 -7.16 -17.32 -7.61
C LEU A 133 -6.10 -17.10 -8.69
N TRP A 134 -4.88 -16.77 -8.29
CA TRP A 134 -3.79 -16.53 -9.23
C TRP A 134 -3.20 -17.81 -9.82
N GLU A 135 -2.93 -18.81 -8.98
CA GLU A 135 -2.26 -20.04 -9.42
C GLU A 135 -3.18 -20.89 -10.29
N LYS A 136 -4.43 -21.09 -9.86
CA LYS A 136 -5.39 -21.97 -10.56
C LYS A 136 -6.14 -21.27 -11.67
N ASP A 137 -6.70 -20.09 -11.38
CA ASP A 137 -7.66 -19.45 -12.29
C ASP A 137 -7.04 -18.30 -13.08
N LYS A 138 -5.82 -17.89 -12.75
CA LYS A 138 -5.15 -16.69 -13.31
C LYS A 138 -5.98 -15.41 -13.15
N ILE A 139 -6.81 -15.36 -12.10
CA ILE A 139 -7.65 -14.21 -11.78
C ILE A 139 -6.81 -13.19 -11.00
N PRO A 140 -6.60 -11.97 -11.54
CA PRO A 140 -5.81 -10.96 -10.87
C PRO A 140 -6.58 -10.43 -9.65
N SER A 141 -5.92 -10.47 -8.51
CA SER A 141 -6.41 -9.98 -7.23
C SER A 141 -5.24 -9.46 -6.40
N PHE A 142 -5.51 -8.60 -5.42
CA PHE A 142 -4.48 -8.07 -4.54
C PHE A 142 -5.02 -7.85 -3.12
N VAL A 143 -4.14 -8.02 -2.13
CA VAL A 143 -4.43 -7.72 -0.73
C VAL A 143 -3.85 -6.35 -0.39
N GLN A 144 -4.66 -5.51 0.25
CA GLN A 144 -4.26 -4.22 0.80
C GLN A 144 -4.39 -4.26 2.32
N VAL A 145 -3.37 -3.78 3.03
CA VAL A 145 -3.35 -3.73 4.49
C VAL A 145 -3.31 -2.28 4.94
N HIS A 146 -4.30 -1.86 5.73
CA HIS A 146 -4.37 -0.54 6.33
C HIS A 146 -4.25 -0.68 7.85
N TYR A 147 -3.47 0.19 8.48
CA TYR A 147 -3.37 0.22 9.94
C TYR A 147 -4.23 1.34 10.50
N LYS A 148 -5.00 1.03 11.54
CA LYS A 148 -5.82 2.00 12.25
C LYS A 148 -5.51 1.91 13.74
N ILE A 149 -5.38 3.06 14.40
CA ILE A 149 -5.29 3.12 15.85
C ILE A 149 -6.72 3.11 16.39
N ASN A 150 -7.06 2.12 17.18
CA ASN A 150 -8.29 2.08 17.95
C ASN A 150 -8.08 2.90 19.24
N VAL A 151 -8.74 4.06 19.32
CA VAL A 151 -8.57 5.02 20.42
C VAL A 151 -9.15 4.49 21.73
N ASP A 152 -10.16 3.62 21.65
CA ASP A 152 -10.84 3.08 22.84
C ASP A 152 -10.02 1.97 23.51
N SER A 153 -9.36 1.13 22.70
CA SER A 153 -8.53 0.03 23.19
C SER A 153 -7.04 0.36 23.29
N ASP A 154 -6.60 1.51 22.76
CA ASP A 154 -5.19 1.90 22.58
C ASP A 154 -4.37 0.83 21.82
N GLN A 155 -5.01 0.15 20.87
CA GLN A 155 -4.39 -0.90 20.06
C GLN A 155 -4.29 -0.50 18.59
N ILE A 156 -3.26 -1.01 17.92
CA ILE A 156 -3.11 -0.90 16.47
C ILE A 156 -3.80 -2.10 15.83
N GLU A 157 -4.83 -1.83 15.03
CA GLU A 157 -5.57 -2.82 14.26
C GLU A 157 -5.09 -2.81 12.80
N SER A 158 -4.98 -3.99 12.21
CA SER A 158 -4.65 -4.16 10.79
C SER A 158 -5.90 -4.58 10.03
N HIS A 159 -6.41 -3.69 9.18
CA HIS A 159 -7.49 -3.97 8.25
C HIS A 159 -6.91 -4.55 6.96
N VAL A 160 -7.03 -5.87 6.81
CA VAL A 160 -6.58 -6.61 5.64
C VAL A 160 -7.77 -6.77 4.69
N LYS A 161 -7.65 -6.26 3.46
CA LYS A 161 -8.72 -6.26 2.46
C LYS A 161 -8.27 -6.93 1.19
N LEU A 162 -9.10 -7.82 0.64
CA LEU A 162 -8.86 -8.47 -0.64
C LEU A 162 -9.70 -7.79 -1.72
N PHE A 163 -9.05 -7.42 -2.81
CA PHE A 163 -9.66 -6.80 -3.98
C PHE A 163 -9.57 -7.70 -5.21
N ALA A 164 -10.62 -7.65 -6.01
CA ALA A 164 -10.68 -8.25 -7.34
C ALA A 164 -11.35 -7.29 -8.33
N LYS A 165 -11.33 -7.61 -9.62
CA LYS A 165 -12.04 -6.81 -10.62
C LYS A 165 -13.53 -6.75 -10.28
N LYS A 166 -14.13 -5.56 -10.40
CA LYS A 166 -15.53 -5.31 -10.04
C LYS A 166 -16.51 -6.24 -10.76
N ALA A 167 -16.25 -6.55 -12.03
CA ALA A 167 -17.08 -7.45 -12.83
C ALA A 167 -17.14 -8.89 -12.27
N GLU A 168 -16.11 -9.34 -11.55
CA GLU A 168 -15.98 -10.70 -11.02
C GLU A 168 -16.27 -10.76 -9.51
N ALA A 169 -16.41 -9.60 -8.87
CA ALA A 169 -16.44 -9.47 -7.41
C ALA A 169 -17.54 -10.29 -6.75
N GLU A 170 -18.76 -10.27 -7.30
CA GLU A 170 -19.89 -10.97 -6.70
C GLU A 170 -19.76 -12.49 -6.75
N ALA A 171 -19.30 -13.02 -7.88
CA ALA A 171 -19.01 -14.45 -8.02
C ALA A 171 -17.88 -14.90 -7.07
N LEU A 172 -16.83 -14.08 -6.93
CA LEU A 172 -15.69 -14.37 -6.06
C LEU A 172 -16.05 -14.31 -4.57
N ARG A 173 -16.94 -13.40 -4.16
CA ARG A 173 -17.49 -13.38 -2.78
C ARG A 173 -18.15 -14.69 -2.41
N GLY A 174 -18.99 -15.22 -3.31
CA GLY A 174 -19.63 -16.52 -3.10
C GLY A 174 -18.59 -17.64 -2.90
N ARG A 175 -17.58 -17.69 -3.78
CA ARG A 175 -16.49 -18.69 -3.70
C ARG A 175 -15.68 -18.59 -2.41
N LEU A 176 -15.41 -17.38 -1.94
CA LEU A 176 -14.65 -17.14 -0.71
C LEU A 176 -15.35 -17.69 0.54
N VAL A 177 -16.68 -17.57 0.62
CA VAL A 177 -17.47 -18.15 1.73
C VAL A 177 -17.32 -19.67 1.78
N PHE A 178 -17.29 -20.35 0.63
CA PHE A 178 -17.05 -21.80 0.58
C PHE A 178 -15.61 -22.16 0.93
N PHE A 179 -14.65 -21.35 0.49
CA PHE A 179 -13.23 -21.54 0.81
C PHE A 179 -12.99 -21.48 2.32
N GLN A 180 -13.50 -20.44 2.99
CA GLN A 180 -13.35 -20.26 4.43
C GLN A 180 -13.91 -21.44 5.25
N LYS A 181 -15.10 -21.94 4.89
CA LYS A 181 -15.70 -23.11 5.56
C LYS A 181 -14.86 -24.38 5.42
N THR A 182 -14.15 -24.53 4.30
CA THR A 182 -13.33 -25.71 4.04
C THR A 182 -12.04 -25.68 4.86
N GLU A 183 -11.42 -24.50 5.01
CA GLU A 183 -10.24 -24.30 5.84
C GLU A 183 -10.56 -24.48 7.33
N GLU A 184 -11.66 -23.90 7.83
CA GLU A 184 -12.08 -24.04 9.24
C GLU A 184 -12.38 -25.52 9.62
N GLY A 185 -12.93 -26.31 8.70
CA GLY A 185 -13.19 -27.74 8.91
C GLY A 185 -11.93 -28.62 8.88
N SER A 186 -10.81 -28.14 8.34
CA SER A 186 -9.54 -28.88 8.28
C SER A 186 -8.74 -28.77 9.59
N VAL A 187 -8.98 -27.74 10.40
CA VAL A 187 -8.29 -27.50 11.67
C VAL A 187 -8.88 -28.35 12.81
N SER A 188 -10.12 -28.84 12.69
CA SER A 188 -10.79 -29.60 13.77
C SER A 188 -10.45 -31.09 13.85
N PHE A 189 -9.52 -31.61 13.03
CA PHE A 189 -9.17 -33.03 12.98
C PHE A 189 -7.76 -33.37 13.52
N SER A 190 -7.12 -32.42 14.20
CA SER A 190 -5.82 -32.63 14.85
C SER A 190 -5.92 -32.45 16.37
N GLN A 191 -6.67 -33.33 17.05
CA GLN A 191 -6.54 -33.58 18.49
C GLN A 191 -6.52 -35.07 18.77
#